data_AF-A0AA38LZM6-F1
#
_entry.id   AF-A0AA38LZM6-F1
#
_cell.length_a   1.000
_cell.length_b   1.000
_cell.length_c   1.000
_cell.angle_alpha   90.00
_cell.angle_beta   90.00
_cell.angle_gamma   90.00
#
_symmetry.space_group_name_H-M   'P 1'
#
loop_
_entity.id
_entity.type
_entity.pdbx_description
1 polymer ?
#
loop_
_entity_poly.entity_id
_entity_poly.type
_entity_poly.pdbx_seq_one_letter_code
_entity_poly.pdbx_strand_id
1 'polypeptide(L)'
;MLNRISDVKKSEELFQKTGYEPQQFIRPRKHNEEENTNKSSNILKPNPSRKEVTVESKRDFDKRDAIKPRKKSQQNTEFANISKDELEKTVNEARFEYREIDKFTKKEEKKLEKERHAFEKKVVKLQQKVERMVDRDQFTEELTHTLEIQDNYMAAMKEINEHINKIKTDYDPEISLADRRRQIYENSKLASTERAQRLMYIRKLEAEGKSLAKGNAAPIKKESFYSKQLEQQKKMNFLRANNPYHKRLNEVNERGGITMEETMAPQDRVAQQ
;
A
#
# COMPACT_ATOMS: atom_id res chain seq x y z
N MET A 1 25.64 -19.43 -13.30
CA MET A 1 26.35 -18.14 -13.11
C MET A 1 26.74 -17.49 -14.44
N LEU A 2 27.11 -18.24 -15.47
CA LEU A 2 27.52 -17.70 -16.78
C LEU A 2 26.44 -16.83 -17.48
N ASN A 3 25.16 -17.18 -17.39
CA ASN A 3 24.07 -16.42 -18.03
C ASN A 3 23.87 -15.01 -17.44
N ARG A 4 24.19 -14.79 -16.16
CA ARG A 4 24.07 -13.45 -15.56
C ARG A 4 25.14 -12.48 -16.07
N ILE A 5 26.33 -13.00 -16.40
CA ILE A 5 27.44 -12.18 -16.89
C ILE A 5 27.15 -11.72 -18.33
N SER A 6 26.50 -12.54 -19.15
CA SER A 6 26.07 -12.14 -20.49
C SER A 6 24.96 -11.08 -20.47
N ASP A 7 24.04 -11.16 -19.50
CA ASP A 7 22.93 -10.21 -19.38
C ASP A 7 23.40 -8.83 -18.92
N VAL A 8 24.37 -8.78 -18.00
CA VAL A 8 25.00 -7.52 -17.57
C VAL A 8 25.74 -6.84 -18.73
N LYS A 9 26.53 -7.59 -19.49
CA LYS A 9 27.25 -7.04 -20.66
C LYS A 9 26.31 -6.50 -21.74
N LYS A 10 25.20 -7.20 -22.01
CA LYS A 10 24.15 -6.73 -22.94
C LYS A 10 23.49 -5.43 -22.47
N SER A 11 23.23 -5.30 -21.17
CA SER A 11 22.65 -4.07 -20.61
C SER A 11 23.62 -2.88 -20.68
N GLU A 12 24.92 -3.15 -20.55
CA GLU A 12 25.97 -2.13 -20.59
C GLU A 12 26.24 -1.63 -22.02
N GLU A 13 26.19 -2.52 -23.02
CA GLU A 13 26.20 -2.13 -24.44
C GLU A 13 24.97 -1.30 -24.85
N LEU A 14 23.79 -1.65 -24.34
CA LEU A 14 22.56 -0.87 -24.55
C LEU A 14 22.65 0.52 -23.91
N PHE A 15 23.32 0.64 -22.77
CA PHE A 15 23.54 1.90 -22.06
C PHE A 15 24.49 2.83 -22.83
N GLN A 16 25.55 2.28 -23.44
CA GLN A 16 26.48 3.08 -24.25
C GLN A 16 25.89 3.49 -25.61
N LYS A 17 25.03 2.65 -26.22
CA LYS A 17 24.38 2.96 -27.51
C LYS A 17 23.30 4.03 -27.45
N THR A 18 22.69 4.25 -26.29
CA THR A 18 21.51 5.13 -26.15
C THR A 18 21.83 6.58 -25.76
N GLY A 19 23.11 6.92 -25.56
CA GLY A 19 23.58 8.32 -25.51
C GLY A 19 22.90 9.20 -24.47
N TYR A 20 22.44 8.62 -23.36
CA TYR A 20 21.80 9.39 -22.28
C TYR A 20 22.88 10.03 -21.40
N GLU A 21 23.16 11.32 -21.61
CA GLU A 21 23.93 12.10 -20.65
C GLU A 21 23.18 12.17 -19.31
N PRO A 22 23.86 11.96 -18.17
CA PRO A 22 23.24 12.06 -16.87
C PRO A 22 22.85 13.53 -16.60
N GLN A 23 21.55 13.81 -16.59
CA GLN A 23 21.04 15.10 -16.13
C GLN A 23 21.58 15.40 -14.73
N GLN A 24 22.22 16.56 -14.61
CA GLN A 24 22.77 17.04 -13.34
C GLN A 24 21.64 17.18 -12.31
N PHE A 25 21.70 16.36 -11.26
CA PHE A 25 20.80 16.47 -10.12
C PHE A 25 20.97 17.84 -9.45
N ILE A 26 19.93 18.68 -9.50
CA ILE A 26 19.85 19.91 -8.72
C ILE A 26 19.76 19.52 -7.24
N ARG A 27 20.84 19.71 -6.50
CA ARG A 27 20.85 19.56 -5.04
C ARG A 27 20.19 20.79 -4.40
N PRO A 28 19.24 20.64 -3.46
CA PRO A 28 18.75 21.76 -2.67
C PRO A 28 19.88 22.35 -1.81
N ARG A 29 20.10 23.66 -1.88
CA ARG A 29 21.06 24.37 -1.02
C ARG A 29 20.57 24.33 0.42
N LYS A 30 21.44 23.93 1.36
CA LYS A 30 21.24 24.13 2.80
C LYS A 30 21.33 25.63 3.10
N HIS A 31 20.33 26.16 3.79
CA HIS A 31 20.40 27.45 4.46
C HIS A 31 21.33 27.26 5.68
N ASN A 32 22.51 27.87 5.65
CA ASN A 32 23.28 28.14 6.86
C ASN A 32 22.93 29.56 7.31
N GLU A 33 22.60 29.66 8.58
CA GLU A 33 22.63 30.91 9.35
C GLU A 33 24.08 31.36 9.48
N GLU A 34 24.36 32.64 9.20
CA GLU A 34 25.37 33.46 9.87
C GLU A 34 25.30 34.91 9.35
N GLU A 35 24.84 35.78 10.26
CA GLU A 35 25.32 37.12 10.58
C GLU A 35 25.59 38.19 9.49
N ASN A 36 24.74 39.23 9.55
CA ASN A 36 25.05 40.66 9.52
C ASN A 36 26.47 41.09 9.09
N THR A 37 26.56 41.85 7.99
CA THR A 37 27.20 43.19 8.00
C THR A 37 26.55 44.12 6.97
N ASN A 38 26.14 45.29 7.44
CA ASN A 38 25.70 46.43 6.64
C ASN A 38 26.81 46.92 5.71
N LYS A 39 26.61 46.91 4.38
CA LYS A 39 27.22 47.88 3.44
C LYS A 39 26.31 48.12 2.22
N SER A 40 25.63 49.27 2.30
CA SER A 40 25.48 50.32 1.28
C SER A 40 25.54 49.98 -0.22
N SER A 41 24.55 50.57 -0.90
CA SER A 41 24.60 51.25 -2.20
C SER A 41 24.74 50.41 -3.48
N ASN A 42 23.72 50.58 -4.32
CA ASN A 42 23.75 50.61 -5.79
C ASN A 42 24.38 49.40 -6.50
N ILE A 43 23.54 48.65 -7.21
CA ILE A 43 23.62 48.39 -8.67
C ILE A 43 22.36 47.57 -9.02
N LEU A 44 21.24 48.25 -9.23
CA LEU A 44 20.18 47.77 -10.12
C LEU A 44 20.67 48.14 -11.52
N LYS A 45 21.09 47.16 -12.32
CA LYS A 45 21.36 47.37 -13.75
C LYS A 45 20.01 47.65 -14.43
N PRO A 46 19.78 48.83 -15.03
CA PRO A 46 18.62 49.03 -15.86
C PRO A 46 18.82 48.29 -17.19
N ASN A 47 17.79 47.53 -17.58
CA ASN A 47 17.69 46.86 -18.85
C ASN A 47 17.48 47.93 -19.96
N PRO A 48 18.36 48.10 -20.96
CA PRO A 48 18.20 49.16 -21.93
C PRO A 48 17.25 48.76 -23.06
N SER A 49 16.36 49.70 -23.39
CA SER A 49 15.51 49.78 -24.59
C SER A 49 14.24 48.90 -24.63
N ARG A 50 13.20 49.34 -23.93
CA ARG A 50 11.83 49.20 -24.43
C ARG A 50 11.43 50.54 -25.01
N LYS A 51 11.39 50.65 -26.34
CA LYS A 51 10.81 51.81 -27.03
C LYS A 51 9.36 51.93 -26.58
N GLU A 52 9.02 53.02 -25.91
CA GLU A 52 7.64 53.39 -25.62
C GLU A 52 6.95 53.66 -26.95
N VAL A 53 6.08 52.73 -27.35
CA VAL A 53 5.09 53.01 -28.38
C VAL A 53 3.96 53.72 -27.66
N THR A 54 3.93 55.05 -27.77
CA THR A 54 2.76 55.88 -27.51
C THR A 54 1.67 55.46 -28.49
N VAL A 55 0.80 54.54 -28.07
CA VAL A 55 -0.42 54.21 -28.82
C VAL A 55 -1.44 55.30 -28.49
N GLU A 56 -1.57 56.24 -29.41
CA GLU A 56 -2.65 57.23 -29.38
C GLU A 56 -4.01 56.51 -29.36
N SER A 57 -4.85 57.04 -28.48
CA SER A 57 -6.21 56.59 -28.17
C SER A 57 -7.16 56.64 -29.38
N LYS A 58 -8.24 55.85 -29.25
CA LYS A 58 -9.50 55.81 -30.03
C LYS A 58 -9.55 54.74 -31.11
N ARG A 59 -9.76 53.50 -30.67
CA ARG A 59 -10.60 52.56 -31.41
C ARG A 59 -11.70 52.08 -30.49
N ASP A 60 -12.93 52.25 -30.95
CA ASP A 60 -14.16 51.81 -30.30
C ASP A 60 -14.10 50.30 -30.01
N PHE A 61 -13.75 49.96 -28.77
CA PHE A 61 -13.78 48.58 -28.26
C PHE A 61 -15.20 48.12 -27.89
N ASP A 62 -16.20 48.96 -28.13
CA ASP A 62 -17.59 48.62 -27.93
C ASP A 62 -18.22 48.11 -29.23
N LYS A 63 -18.46 46.79 -29.26
CA LYS A 63 -19.49 46.08 -30.03
C LYS A 63 -19.12 45.28 -31.29
N ARG A 64 -17.86 45.02 -31.66
CA ARG A 64 -17.59 44.15 -32.84
C ARG A 64 -16.76 42.89 -32.64
N ASP A 65 -15.91 42.81 -31.61
CA ASP A 65 -15.10 41.60 -31.37
C ASP A 65 -15.29 41.02 -29.96
N ALA A 66 -16.54 40.95 -29.49
CA ALA A 66 -16.84 40.08 -28.36
C ALA A 66 -16.59 38.64 -28.83
N ILE A 67 -15.45 38.06 -28.44
CA ILE A 67 -15.10 36.67 -28.70
C ILE A 67 -16.23 35.80 -28.15
N LYS A 68 -17.14 35.38 -29.04
CA LYS A 68 -18.20 34.45 -28.67
C LYS A 68 -17.50 33.16 -28.23
N PRO A 69 -17.79 32.62 -27.04
CA PRO A 69 -17.23 31.33 -26.65
C PRO A 69 -17.61 30.31 -27.72
N ARG A 70 -16.61 29.63 -28.31
CA ARG A 70 -16.84 28.55 -29.26
C ARG A 70 -17.84 27.58 -28.64
N LYS A 71 -18.94 27.28 -29.33
CA LYS A 71 -19.84 26.19 -28.92
C LYS A 71 -18.97 24.97 -28.70
N LYS A 72 -18.95 24.43 -27.47
CA LYS A 72 -18.27 23.16 -27.19
C LYS A 72 -18.84 22.18 -28.20
N SER A 73 -17.99 21.72 -29.12
CA SER A 73 -18.29 20.54 -29.94
C SER A 73 -18.83 19.51 -28.98
N GLN A 74 -20.10 19.12 -29.15
CA GLN A 74 -20.71 18.10 -28.32
C GLN A 74 -19.79 16.89 -28.40
N GLN A 75 -19.11 16.61 -27.29
CA GLN A 75 -18.28 15.44 -27.08
C GLN A 75 -19.19 14.21 -27.08
N ASN A 76 -19.76 13.86 -28.23
CA ASN A 76 -20.12 12.50 -28.58
C ASN A 76 -18.92 11.90 -29.29
N THR A 77 -17.80 11.86 -28.58
CA THR A 77 -16.74 10.92 -28.93
C THR A 77 -17.12 9.61 -28.24
N GLU A 78 -17.13 8.51 -28.98
CA GLU A 78 -17.34 7.17 -28.42
C GLU A 78 -16.38 6.90 -27.24
N PHE A 79 -15.21 7.54 -27.25
CA PHE A 79 -14.27 7.64 -26.13
C PHE A 79 -14.85 8.19 -24.82
N ALA A 80 -15.78 9.14 -24.86
CA ALA A 80 -16.45 9.66 -23.67
C ALA A 80 -17.40 8.63 -23.03
N ASN A 81 -17.96 7.71 -23.81
CA ASN A 81 -18.79 6.61 -23.29
C ASN A 81 -17.93 5.43 -22.83
N ILE A 82 -16.91 5.05 -23.61
CA ILE A 82 -15.94 4.01 -23.22
C ILE A 82 -15.24 4.38 -21.90
N SER A 83 -14.83 5.65 -21.74
CA SER A 83 -14.23 6.12 -20.48
C SER A 83 -15.20 6.08 -19.30
N LYS A 84 -16.51 6.29 -19.51
CA LYS A 84 -17.51 6.17 -18.44
C LYS A 84 -17.72 4.73 -18.03
N ASP A 85 -17.77 3.80 -18.99
CA ASP A 85 -17.94 2.37 -18.70
C ASP A 85 -16.71 1.79 -17.98
N GLU A 86 -15.49 2.21 -18.35
CA GLU A 86 -14.25 1.86 -17.64
C GLU A 86 -14.20 2.46 -16.24
N LEU A 87 -14.62 3.73 -16.09
CA LEU A 87 -14.76 4.37 -14.78
C LEU A 87 -15.82 3.67 -13.92
N GLU A 88 -16.94 3.25 -14.49
CA GLU A 88 -17.98 2.53 -13.77
C GLU A 88 -17.50 1.14 -13.34
N LYS A 89 -16.76 0.42 -14.20
CA LYS A 89 -16.11 -0.84 -13.86
C LYS A 89 -15.13 -0.67 -12.70
N THR A 90 -14.21 0.28 -12.78
CA THR A 90 -13.22 0.53 -11.70
C THR A 90 -13.88 0.95 -10.38
N VAL A 91 -14.93 1.77 -10.42
CA VAL A 91 -15.71 2.13 -9.23
C VAL A 91 -16.41 0.91 -8.64
N ASN A 92 -16.97 0.03 -9.47
CA ASN A 92 -17.64 -1.19 -9.01
C ASN A 92 -16.65 -2.22 -8.45
N GLU A 93 -15.48 -2.38 -9.07
CA GLU A 93 -14.37 -3.18 -8.55
C GLU A 93 -13.91 -2.66 -7.18
N ALA A 94 -13.66 -1.36 -7.05
CA ALA A 94 -13.28 -0.75 -5.78
C ALA A 94 -14.35 -0.94 -4.69
N ARG A 95 -15.64 -0.81 -5.04
CA ARG A 95 -16.76 -1.08 -4.12
C ARG A 95 -16.82 -2.54 -3.69
N PHE A 96 -16.54 -3.47 -4.61
CA PHE A 96 -16.53 -4.89 -4.31
C PHE A 96 -15.36 -5.26 -3.39
N GLU A 97 -14.15 -4.80 -3.71
CA GLU A 97 -12.97 -4.96 -2.87
C GLU A 97 -13.21 -4.41 -1.46
N TYR A 98 -13.79 -3.22 -1.36
CA TYR A 98 -14.14 -2.62 -0.08
C TYR A 98 -15.09 -3.50 0.75
N ARG A 99 -16.14 -4.04 0.12
CA ARG A 99 -17.09 -4.95 0.78
C ARG A 99 -16.43 -6.25 1.24
N GLU A 100 -15.52 -6.80 0.45
CA GLU A 100 -14.80 -8.03 0.82
C GLU A 100 -13.83 -7.79 1.98
N ILE A 101 -13.13 -6.65 1.98
CA ILE A 101 -12.27 -6.22 3.09
C ILE A 101 -13.11 -6.05 4.35
N ASP A 102 -14.24 -5.34 4.30
CA ASP A 102 -15.13 -5.12 5.46
C ASP A 102 -15.70 -6.43 6.02
N LYS A 103 -16.08 -7.37 5.15
CA LYS A 103 -16.48 -8.72 5.60
C LYS A 103 -15.33 -9.47 6.27
N PHE A 104 -14.11 -9.32 5.76
CA PHE A 104 -12.92 -9.98 6.29
C PHE A 104 -12.54 -9.40 7.66
N THR A 105 -12.49 -8.07 7.80
CA THR A 105 -12.19 -7.39 9.07
C THR A 105 -13.21 -7.78 10.14
N LYS A 106 -14.51 -7.72 9.84
CA LYS A 106 -15.58 -8.16 10.77
C LYS A 106 -15.44 -9.60 11.22
N LYS A 107 -15.01 -10.51 10.33
CA LYS A 107 -14.75 -11.91 10.67
C LYS A 107 -13.54 -12.05 11.60
N GLU A 108 -12.46 -11.31 11.33
CA GLU A 108 -11.26 -11.32 12.17
C GLU A 108 -11.52 -10.70 13.54
N GLU A 109 -12.20 -9.56 13.61
CA GLU A 109 -12.63 -8.94 14.88
C GLU A 109 -13.44 -9.91 15.73
N LYS A 110 -14.46 -10.54 15.14
CA LYS A 110 -15.29 -11.51 15.85
C LYS A 110 -14.48 -12.73 16.32
N LYS A 111 -13.43 -13.13 15.59
CA LYS A 111 -12.54 -14.22 15.99
C LYS A 111 -11.70 -13.81 17.19
N LEU A 112 -11.09 -12.63 17.14
CA LEU A 112 -10.29 -12.07 18.23
C LEU A 112 -11.14 -11.84 19.49
N GLU A 113 -12.38 -11.39 19.34
CA GLU A 113 -13.29 -11.16 20.46
C GLU A 113 -13.72 -12.46 21.15
N LYS A 114 -13.92 -13.54 20.38
CA LYS A 114 -14.13 -14.89 20.94
C LYS A 114 -12.91 -15.39 21.71
N GLU A 115 -11.72 -15.14 21.18
CA GLU A 115 -10.46 -15.52 21.83
C GLU A 115 -10.24 -14.73 23.13
N ARG A 116 -10.48 -13.42 23.10
CA ARG A 116 -10.50 -12.55 24.29
C ARG A 116 -11.45 -13.10 25.35
N HIS A 117 -12.69 -13.40 24.98
CA HIS A 117 -13.68 -13.96 25.92
C HIS A 117 -13.23 -15.31 26.48
N ALA A 118 -12.55 -16.15 25.69
CA ALA A 118 -12.01 -17.42 26.17
C ALA A 118 -10.91 -17.20 27.23
N PHE A 119 -10.03 -16.21 27.05
CA PHE A 119 -9.04 -15.83 28.07
C PHE A 119 -9.67 -15.21 29.30
N GLU A 120 -10.66 -14.34 29.14
CA GLU A 120 -11.40 -13.73 30.25
C GLU A 120 -12.02 -14.81 31.17
N LYS A 121 -12.65 -15.84 30.59
CA LYS A 121 -13.17 -16.99 31.36
C LYS A 121 -12.08 -17.71 32.16
N LYS A 122 -10.86 -17.82 31.60
CA LYS A 122 -9.73 -18.45 32.30
C LYS A 122 -9.21 -17.58 33.43
N VAL A 123 -9.10 -16.26 33.21
CA VAL A 123 -8.71 -15.29 34.23
C VAL A 123 -9.67 -15.32 35.40
N VAL A 124 -11.00 -15.30 35.16
CA VAL A 124 -12.00 -15.39 36.23
C VAL A 124 -11.85 -16.69 37.04
N LYS A 125 -11.61 -17.83 36.38
CA LYS A 125 -11.38 -19.11 37.08
C LYS A 125 -10.10 -19.11 37.92
N LEU A 126 -9.03 -18.52 37.41
CA LEU A 126 -7.77 -18.39 38.13
C LEU A 126 -7.91 -17.44 39.31
N GLN A 127 -8.60 -16.32 39.14
CA GLN A 127 -8.86 -15.35 40.20
C GLN A 127 -9.66 -15.99 41.35
N GLN A 128 -10.72 -16.74 41.04
CA GLN A 128 -11.45 -17.54 42.04
C GLN A 128 -10.61 -18.63 42.70
N LYS A 129 -9.56 -19.14 42.03
CA LYS A 129 -8.63 -20.10 42.62
C LYS A 129 -7.67 -19.38 43.57
N VAL A 130 -7.12 -18.25 43.16
CA VAL A 130 -6.25 -17.38 43.96
C VAL A 130 -6.96 -16.94 45.23
N GLU A 131 -8.18 -16.41 45.13
CA GLU A 131 -9.00 -16.02 46.29
C GLU A 131 -9.16 -17.17 47.29
N ARG A 132 -9.53 -18.37 46.80
CA ARG A 132 -9.65 -19.57 47.66
C ARG A 132 -8.34 -20.03 48.30
N MET A 133 -7.19 -19.78 47.67
CA MET A 133 -5.88 -20.12 48.24
C MET A 133 -5.45 -19.08 49.29
N VAL A 134 -5.74 -17.80 49.04
CA VAL A 134 -5.50 -16.70 49.99
C VAL A 134 -6.37 -16.86 51.23
N ASP A 135 -7.67 -17.18 51.08
CA ASP A 135 -8.59 -17.41 52.20
C ASP A 135 -8.18 -18.58 53.11
N ARG A 136 -7.32 -19.48 52.61
CA ARG A 136 -6.79 -20.63 53.34
C ARG A 136 -5.39 -20.39 53.91
N ASP A 137 -4.87 -19.17 53.80
CA ASP A 137 -3.48 -18.79 54.13
C ASP A 137 -2.43 -19.71 53.45
N GLN A 138 -2.75 -20.26 52.28
CA GLN A 138 -1.86 -21.12 51.51
C GLN A 138 -0.95 -20.28 50.61
N PHE A 139 0.05 -19.64 51.22
CA PHE A 139 1.14 -18.98 50.50
C PHE A 139 2.19 -20.00 50.04
N THR A 140 1.85 -20.72 48.98
CA THR A 140 2.70 -21.76 48.39
C THR A 140 3.27 -21.33 47.03
N GLU A 141 4.28 -22.04 46.53
CA GLU A 141 4.80 -21.87 45.16
C GLU A 141 3.70 -22.08 44.09
N GLU A 142 2.65 -22.83 44.42
CA GLU A 142 1.50 -22.99 43.54
C GLU A 142 0.72 -21.67 43.37
N LEU A 143 0.65 -20.83 44.41
CA LEU A 143 -0.02 -19.53 44.34
C LEU A 143 0.73 -18.60 43.40
N THR A 144 2.06 -18.51 43.53
CA THR A 144 2.90 -17.69 42.65
C THR A 144 2.77 -18.17 41.20
N HIS A 145 2.79 -19.48 40.97
CA HIS A 145 2.60 -20.01 39.62
C HIS A 145 1.20 -19.70 39.05
N THR A 146 0.14 -19.76 39.85
CA THR A 146 -1.21 -19.39 39.38
C THR A 146 -1.33 -17.90 39.03
N LEU A 147 -0.64 -17.02 39.77
CA LEU A 147 -0.58 -15.59 39.47
C LEU A 147 0.20 -15.33 38.17
N GLU A 148 1.32 -16.01 37.96
CA GLU A 148 2.08 -15.91 36.70
C GLU A 148 1.23 -16.32 35.48
N ILE A 149 0.46 -17.40 35.60
CA ILE A 149 -0.45 -17.84 34.53
C ILE A 149 -1.55 -16.79 34.29
N GLN A 150 -2.09 -16.19 35.35
CA GLN A 150 -3.08 -15.13 35.25
C GLN A 150 -2.53 -13.90 34.52
N ASP A 151 -1.33 -13.46 34.87
CA ASP A 151 -0.64 -12.33 34.24
C ASP A 151 -0.36 -12.59 32.76
N ASN A 152 0.05 -13.81 32.41
CA ASN A 152 0.24 -14.22 31.02
C ASN A 152 -1.06 -14.12 30.20
N TYR A 153 -2.19 -14.55 30.77
CA TYR A 153 -3.49 -14.38 30.10
C TYR A 153 -3.93 -12.92 30.01
N MET A 154 -3.64 -12.10 31.02
CA MET A 154 -3.90 -10.66 30.96
C MET A 154 -3.05 -9.96 29.90
N ALA A 155 -1.78 -10.34 29.76
CA ALA A 155 -0.91 -9.85 28.69
C ALA A 155 -1.45 -10.24 27.31
N ALA A 156 -1.83 -11.50 27.11
CA ALA A 156 -2.45 -11.96 25.87
C ALA A 156 -3.76 -11.21 25.54
N MET A 157 -4.60 -10.92 26.54
CA MET A 157 -5.80 -10.10 26.34
C MET A 157 -5.47 -8.66 25.92
N LYS A 158 -4.41 -8.05 26.48
CA LYS A 158 -3.95 -6.72 26.07
C LYS A 158 -3.51 -6.72 24.60
N GLU A 159 -2.73 -7.72 24.19
CA GLU A 159 -2.31 -7.87 22.79
C GLU A 159 -3.51 -8.02 21.84
N ILE A 160 -4.52 -8.81 22.23
CA ILE A 160 -5.75 -8.95 21.44
C ILE A 160 -6.50 -7.61 21.33
N ASN A 161 -6.62 -6.85 22.42
CA ASN A 161 -7.27 -5.55 22.39
C ASN A 161 -6.53 -4.56 21.48
N GLU A 162 -5.20 -4.56 21.51
CA GLU A 162 -4.39 -3.76 20.59
C GLU A 162 -4.61 -4.18 19.14
N HIS A 163 -4.72 -5.48 18.86
CA HIS A 163 -5.01 -5.98 17.52
C HIS A 163 -6.40 -5.57 17.03
N ILE A 164 -7.43 -5.68 17.88
CA ILE A 164 -8.79 -5.23 17.55
C ILE A 164 -8.79 -3.72 17.27
N ASN A 165 -8.10 -2.92 18.08
CA ASN A 165 -8.01 -1.48 17.88
C ASN A 165 -7.31 -1.13 16.56
N LYS A 166 -6.22 -1.84 16.20
CA LYS A 166 -5.54 -1.66 14.91
C LYS A 166 -6.45 -1.96 13.73
N ILE A 167 -7.20 -3.05 13.78
CA ILE A 167 -8.16 -3.41 12.71
C ILE A 167 -9.21 -2.32 12.52
N LYS A 168 -9.74 -1.77 13.63
CA LYS A 168 -10.72 -0.67 13.60
C LYS A 168 -10.15 0.60 13.01
N THR A 169 -8.94 0.99 13.40
CA THR A 169 -8.32 2.23 12.91
C THR A 169 -7.96 2.13 11.43
N ASP A 170 -7.44 1.01 10.96
CA ASP A 170 -6.90 0.88 9.60
C ASP A 170 -7.98 0.95 8.50
N TYR A 171 -9.24 0.67 8.83
CA TYR A 171 -10.32 0.51 7.85
C TYR A 171 -11.62 1.24 8.20
N ASP A 172 -11.55 2.35 8.91
CA ASP A 172 -12.74 3.18 9.12
C ASP A 172 -12.98 4.10 7.90
N PRO A 173 -14.10 3.93 7.16
CA PRO A 173 -14.44 4.76 6.01
C PRO A 173 -14.85 6.18 6.41
N GLU A 174 -15.29 6.39 7.65
CA GLU A 174 -15.86 7.65 8.12
C GLU A 174 -14.80 8.59 8.74
N ILE A 175 -13.52 8.20 8.74
CA ILE A 175 -12.49 9.05 9.33
C ILE A 175 -12.31 10.36 8.55
N SER A 176 -12.12 11.43 9.30
CA SER A 176 -11.76 12.73 8.73
C SER A 176 -10.44 12.65 7.95
N LEU A 177 -10.30 13.46 6.90
CA LEU A 177 -9.05 13.60 6.15
C LEU A 177 -7.86 13.97 7.06
N ALA A 178 -8.10 14.76 8.12
CA ALA A 178 -7.08 15.13 9.08
C ALA A 178 -6.57 13.92 9.88
N ASP A 179 -7.49 13.09 10.36
CA ASP A 179 -7.18 11.88 11.12
C ASP A 179 -6.51 10.83 10.23
N ARG A 180 -6.96 10.70 8.97
CA ARG A 180 -6.31 9.82 7.98
C ARG A 180 -4.85 10.21 7.75
N ARG A 181 -4.57 11.50 7.60
CA ARG A 181 -3.19 12.00 7.45
C ARG A 181 -2.36 11.70 8.70
N ARG A 182 -2.90 11.95 9.89
CA ARG A 182 -2.23 11.62 11.15
C ARG A 182 -1.90 10.13 11.26
N GLN A 183 -2.85 9.27 10.93
CA GLN A 183 -2.66 7.81 10.92
C GLN A 183 -1.59 7.37 9.92
N ILE A 184 -1.57 7.94 8.71
CA ILE A 184 -0.51 7.65 7.73
C ILE A 184 0.87 8.00 8.30
N TYR A 185 1.00 9.13 9.00
CA TYR A 185 2.26 9.53 9.62
C TYR A 185 2.64 8.64 10.80
N GLU A 186 1.69 8.29 11.67
CA GLU A 186 1.91 7.37 12.79
C GLU A 186 2.33 5.98 12.28
N ASN A 187 1.65 5.46 11.26
CA ASN A 187 2.00 4.18 10.61
C ASN A 187 3.39 4.23 9.96
N SER A 188 3.73 5.33 9.28
CA SER A 188 5.07 5.53 8.69
C SER A 188 6.16 5.56 9.77
N LYS A 189 5.91 6.26 10.88
CA LYS A 189 6.80 6.33 12.03
C LYS A 189 6.99 4.95 12.66
N LEU A 190 5.91 4.22 12.93
CA LEU A 190 5.94 2.87 13.48
C LEU A 190 6.74 1.91 12.57
N ALA A 191 6.47 1.92 11.26
CA ALA A 191 7.20 1.10 10.29
C ALA A 191 8.71 1.40 10.27
N SER A 192 9.08 2.68 10.38
CA SER A 192 10.49 3.10 10.50
C SER A 192 11.12 2.57 11.79
N THR A 193 10.43 2.68 12.93
CA THR A 193 10.92 2.17 14.22
C THR A 193 11.05 0.65 14.23
N GLU A 194 10.09 -0.10 13.68
CA GLU A 194 10.17 -1.55 13.56
C GLU A 194 11.35 -1.98 12.68
N ARG A 195 11.57 -1.28 11.55
CA ARG A 195 12.73 -1.53 10.69
C ARG A 195 14.04 -1.30 11.44
N ALA A 196 14.13 -0.21 12.21
CA ALA A 196 15.31 0.09 13.02
C ALA A 196 15.56 -0.97 14.10
N GLN A 197 14.51 -1.40 14.81
CA GLN A 197 14.59 -2.47 15.80
C GLN A 197 15.03 -3.80 15.18
N ARG A 198 14.50 -4.15 14.01
CA ARG A 198 14.96 -5.34 13.26
C ARG A 198 16.43 -5.25 12.88
N LEU A 199 16.89 -4.10 12.40
CA LEU A 199 18.30 -3.90 12.09
C LEU A 199 19.19 -4.01 13.35
N MET A 200 18.75 -3.47 14.48
CA MET A 200 19.46 -3.64 15.75
C MET A 200 19.50 -5.11 16.19
N TYR A 201 18.39 -5.83 16.05
CA TYR A 201 18.33 -7.26 16.36
C TYR A 201 19.27 -8.07 15.47
N ILE A 202 19.29 -7.81 14.16
CA ILE A 202 20.24 -8.44 13.22
C ILE A 202 21.68 -8.13 13.62
N ARG A 203 22.01 -6.87 13.94
CA ARG A 203 23.35 -6.48 14.40
C ARG A 203 23.75 -7.18 15.69
N LYS A 204 22.81 -7.35 16.64
CA LYS A 204 23.07 -8.12 17.88
C LYS A 204 23.35 -9.59 17.57
N LEU A 205 22.57 -10.21 16.69
CA LEU A 205 22.80 -11.59 16.26
C LEU A 205 24.15 -11.78 15.55
N GLU A 206 24.52 -10.83 14.68
CA GLU A 206 25.83 -10.81 14.03
C GLU A 206 26.97 -10.65 15.05
N ALA A 207 26.83 -9.78 16.04
CA ALA A 207 27.81 -9.59 17.11
C ALA A 207 27.95 -10.85 17.99
N GLU A 208 26.88 -11.61 18.18
CA GLU A 208 26.88 -12.91 18.87
C GLU A 208 27.41 -14.07 18.00
N GLY A 209 27.85 -13.79 16.76
CA GLY A 209 28.34 -14.82 15.82
C GLY A 209 27.25 -15.75 15.28
N LYS A 210 25.98 -15.47 15.59
CA LYS A 210 24.81 -16.22 15.09
C LYS A 210 24.40 -15.62 13.76
N SER A 211 25.05 -16.06 12.68
CA SER A 211 24.63 -15.64 11.35
C SER A 211 23.19 -16.10 11.07
N LEU A 212 22.36 -15.20 10.51
CA LEU A 212 21.04 -15.55 9.94
C LEU A 212 21.15 -16.45 8.69
N ALA A 213 22.33 -17.02 8.42
CA ALA A 213 22.56 -17.91 7.30
C ALA A 213 21.98 -19.30 7.62
N LYS A 214 20.78 -19.50 7.07
CA LYS A 214 20.18 -20.80 6.72
C LYS A 214 19.89 -21.75 7.89
N GLY A 215 18.64 -21.72 8.36
CA GLY A 215 17.97 -22.97 8.73
C GLY A 215 17.14 -22.97 10.00
N ASN A 216 17.56 -22.31 11.09
CA ASN A 216 17.01 -22.62 12.42
C ASN A 216 16.43 -21.42 13.19
N ALA A 217 16.11 -20.31 12.51
CA ALA A 217 15.18 -19.36 13.10
C ALA A 217 13.78 -19.98 13.02
N ALA A 218 13.21 -20.36 14.17
CA ALA A 218 11.81 -20.75 14.26
C ALA A 218 10.97 -19.77 13.42
N PRO A 219 10.11 -20.26 12.51
CA PRO A 219 9.47 -19.39 11.54
C PRO A 219 8.52 -18.47 12.29
N ILE A 220 8.93 -17.23 12.50
CA ILE A 220 7.97 -16.14 12.64
C ILE A 220 7.30 -16.07 11.28
N LYS A 221 6.22 -16.85 11.11
CA LYS A 221 5.34 -16.82 9.94
C LYS A 221 4.59 -15.49 9.92
N LYS A 222 5.32 -14.40 9.71
CA LYS A 222 4.77 -13.20 9.12
C LYS A 222 5.02 -13.32 7.63
N GLU A 223 4.26 -14.22 7.00
CA GLU A 223 4.02 -14.17 5.56
C GLU A 223 3.68 -12.72 5.22
N SER A 224 4.47 -12.11 4.33
CA SER A 224 4.15 -10.79 3.84
C SER A 224 2.76 -10.83 3.22
N PHE A 225 2.03 -9.72 3.27
CA PHE A 225 0.71 -9.63 2.64
C PHE A 225 0.73 -10.14 1.18
N TYR A 226 1.83 -9.85 0.48
CA TYR A 226 2.09 -10.36 -0.87
C TYR A 226 2.22 -11.89 -0.95
N SER A 227 2.91 -12.55 -0.01
CA SER A 227 3.02 -14.02 -0.04
C SER A 227 1.67 -14.70 0.23
N LYS A 228 0.83 -14.13 1.12
CA LYS A 228 -0.54 -14.61 1.35
C LYS A 228 -1.41 -14.47 0.10
N GLN A 229 -1.31 -13.35 -0.60
CA GLN A 229 -2.04 -13.12 -1.85
C GLN A 229 -1.63 -14.12 -2.94
N LEU A 230 -0.33 -14.41 -3.05
CA LEU A 230 0.19 -15.39 -4.00
C LEU A 230 -0.31 -16.81 -3.69
N GLU A 231 -0.35 -17.18 -2.41
CA GLU A 231 -0.83 -18.49 -1.97
C GLU A 231 -2.34 -18.65 -2.15
N GLN A 232 -3.11 -17.59 -1.91
CA GLN A 232 -4.53 -17.54 -2.24
C GLN A 232 -4.79 -17.69 -3.73
N GLN A 233 -4.02 -17.01 -4.60
CA GLN A 233 -4.14 -17.19 -6.05
C GLN A 233 -3.85 -18.64 -6.46
N LYS A 234 -2.80 -19.27 -5.90
CA LYS A 234 -2.50 -20.69 -6.14
C LYS A 234 -3.66 -21.59 -5.72
N LYS A 235 -4.25 -21.34 -4.55
CA LYS A 235 -5.41 -22.09 -4.06
C LYS A 235 -6.65 -21.91 -4.95
N MET A 236 -6.91 -20.69 -5.41
CA MET A 236 -8.01 -20.40 -6.34
C MET A 236 -7.80 -21.06 -7.71
N ASN A 237 -6.56 -21.11 -8.20
CA ASN A 237 -6.23 -21.78 -9.45
C ASN A 237 -6.37 -23.30 -9.32
N PHE A 238 -5.96 -23.88 -8.19
CA PHE A 238 -6.16 -25.30 -7.90
C PHE A 238 -7.65 -25.67 -7.80
N LEU A 239 -8.45 -24.85 -7.11
CA LEU A 239 -9.90 -25.06 -7.03
C LEU A 239 -10.58 -24.93 -8.39
N ARG A 240 -10.13 -23.99 -9.24
CA ARG A 240 -10.63 -23.87 -10.62
C ARG A 240 -10.27 -25.08 -11.47
N ALA A 241 -9.03 -25.56 -11.40
CA ALA A 241 -8.56 -26.71 -12.16
C ALA A 241 -9.30 -28.02 -11.78
N ASN A 242 -9.67 -28.16 -10.51
CA ASN A 242 -10.33 -29.37 -10.00
C ASN A 242 -11.85 -29.24 -9.88
N ASN A 243 -12.45 -28.10 -10.26
CA ASN A 243 -13.89 -27.95 -10.23
C ASN A 243 -14.51 -28.61 -11.49
N PRO A 244 -15.37 -29.63 -11.33
CA PRO A 244 -15.98 -30.34 -12.45
C PRO A 244 -16.82 -29.43 -13.36
N TYR A 245 -17.36 -28.33 -12.84
CA TYR A 245 -18.07 -27.34 -13.65
C TYR A 245 -17.13 -26.54 -14.56
N HIS A 246 -15.96 -26.13 -14.07
CA HIS A 246 -14.96 -25.45 -14.90
C HIS A 246 -14.43 -26.37 -16.00
N LYS A 247 -14.23 -27.65 -15.69
CA LYS A 247 -13.83 -28.65 -16.68
C LYS A 247 -14.88 -28.81 -17.77
N ARG A 248 -16.17 -28.95 -17.42
CA ARG A 248 -17.26 -29.01 -18.41
C ARG A 248 -17.40 -27.73 -19.22
N LEU A 249 -17.21 -26.57 -18.59
CA LEU A 249 -17.28 -25.27 -19.29
C LEU A 249 -16.14 -25.14 -20.31
N ASN A 250 -14.93 -25.54 -19.95
CA ASN A 250 -13.79 -25.56 -20.86
C ASN A 250 -14.02 -26.55 -22.01
N GLU A 251 -14.53 -27.76 -21.72
CA GLU A 251 -14.87 -28.75 -22.75
C GLU A 251 -15.97 -28.24 -23.70
N VAL A 252 -16.96 -27.49 -23.20
CA VAL A 252 -18.00 -26.85 -24.02
C VAL A 252 -17.42 -25.71 -24.86
N ASN A 253 -16.52 -24.90 -24.31
CA ASN A 253 -15.84 -23.82 -25.02
C ASN A 253 -14.92 -24.37 -26.11
N GLU A 254 -14.14 -25.43 -25.83
CA GLU A 254 -13.31 -26.13 -26.81
C GLU A 254 -14.16 -26.75 -27.93
N ARG A 255 -15.30 -27.37 -27.59
CA ARG A 255 -16.26 -27.88 -28.60
C ARG A 255 -16.93 -26.77 -29.40
N GLY A 256 -17.13 -25.61 -28.80
CA GLY A 256 -17.68 -24.42 -29.45
C GLY A 256 -16.65 -23.64 -30.28
N GLY A 257 -15.38 -24.06 -30.30
CA GLY A 257 -14.30 -23.32 -30.96
C GLY A 257 -13.99 -21.98 -30.31
N ILE A 258 -14.44 -21.76 -29.07
CA ILE A 258 -14.19 -20.55 -28.29
C ILE A 258 -12.90 -20.78 -27.50
N THR A 259 -11.76 -20.78 -28.20
CA THR A 259 -10.47 -20.69 -27.54
C THR A 259 -10.27 -19.25 -27.08
N MET A 260 -9.91 -19.05 -25.80
CA MET A 260 -9.54 -17.72 -25.25
C MET A 260 -8.17 -17.24 -25.77
N GLU A 261 -7.76 -17.69 -26.95
CA GLU A 261 -6.54 -17.31 -27.67
C GLU A 261 -6.93 -16.73 -29.03
N GLU A 262 -7.68 -15.61 -29.06
CA GLU A 262 -7.63 -14.67 -30.19
C GLU A 262 -8.41 -13.39 -29.85
N THR A 263 -7.74 -12.48 -29.16
CA THR A 263 -7.98 -11.05 -29.36
C THR A 263 -6.72 -10.44 -29.97
N MET A 264 -6.34 -10.93 -31.15
CA MET A 264 -5.60 -10.11 -32.10
C MET A 264 -6.61 -9.40 -33.01
N ALA A 265 -6.34 -8.13 -33.27
CA ALA A 265 -7.25 -7.17 -33.88
C ALA A 265 -7.79 -7.60 -35.25
N PRO A 266 -9.03 -7.19 -35.61
CA PRO A 266 -9.56 -7.39 -36.96
C PRO A 266 -8.96 -6.33 -37.91
N GLN A 267 -7.75 -6.56 -38.41
CA GLN A 267 -7.21 -5.77 -39.54
C GLN A 267 -6.76 -6.58 -40.76
N ASP A 268 -6.60 -7.91 -40.70
CA ASP A 268 -5.98 -8.65 -41.83
C ASP A 268 -6.89 -9.62 -42.61
N ARG A 269 -8.22 -9.51 -42.51
CA ARG A 269 -9.16 -10.38 -43.29
C ARG A 269 -9.73 -9.75 -44.57
N VAL A 270 -9.08 -8.74 -45.15
CA VAL A 270 -9.46 -8.20 -46.47
C VAL A 270 -8.27 -8.26 -47.44
N ALA A 271 -7.81 -9.47 -47.73
CA ALA A 271 -6.90 -9.72 -48.84
C ALA A 271 -6.98 -11.19 -49.27
N GLN A 272 -8.16 -11.64 -49.70
CA GLN A 272 -8.35 -12.79 -50.60
C GLN A 272 -9.85 -12.96 -50.89
N GLN A 273 -10.34 -12.19 -51.86
CA GLN A 273 -11.40 -12.54 -52.81
C GLN A 273 -11.29 -11.60 -54.01
#